data_AF-A0A0J5NLR9-F1
#
_entry.id   AF-A0A0J5NLR9-F1
#
_cell.length_a   1.000
_cell.length_b   1.000
_cell.length_c   1.000
_cell.angle_alpha   90.00
_cell.angle_beta   90.00
_cell.angle_gamma   90.00
#
_symmetry.space_group_name_H-M   'P 1'
#
loop_
_entity.id
_entity.type
_entity.pdbx_description
1 polymer ?
#
loop_
_entity_poly.entity_id
_entity_poly.type
_entity_poly.pdbx_seq_one_letter_code
_entity_poly.pdbx_strand_id
1 'polypeptide(L)'
;MKSMSLEATLVQEALILKGLETPLRKTDVLRKDKRSELIAGYMTKVMELLQLDLTDDSLRGTPGRIADMFINEVFSGLDYANFPKITLMENKM
;
A
#
# COMPACT_ATOMS: atom_id res chain seq x y z
N MET A 1 -3.29 15.93 5.39
CA MET A 1 -3.26 15.04 4.22
C MET A 1 -2.18 15.55 3.28
N LYS A 2 -1.25 14.70 2.86
CA LYS A 2 -0.25 15.09 1.85
C LYS A 2 -1.01 15.26 0.52
N SER A 3 -1.00 16.46 -0.04
CA SER A 3 -1.59 16.69 -1.37
C SER A 3 -0.74 15.96 -2.42
N MET A 4 -1.37 15.39 -3.44
CA MET A 4 -0.66 14.78 -4.57
C MET A 4 0.17 15.83 -5.30
N SER A 5 1.28 15.42 -5.94
CA SER A 5 2.02 16.32 -6.83
C SER A 5 1.22 16.57 -8.11
N LEU A 6 1.64 17.56 -8.90
CA LEU A 6 1.04 17.83 -10.20
C LEU A 6 1.18 16.61 -11.13
N GLU A 7 2.38 16.03 -11.18
CA GLU A 7 2.69 14.89 -12.03
C GLU A 7 1.91 13.64 -11.63
N ALA A 8 1.75 13.41 -10.32
CA ALA A 8 0.94 12.31 -9.80
C ALA A 8 -0.53 12.43 -10.26
N THR A 9 -1.10 13.64 -10.17
CA THR A 9 -2.47 13.93 -10.64
C THR A 9 -2.60 13.68 -12.15
N LEU A 10 -1.68 14.23 -12.94
CA LEU A 10 -1.71 14.09 -14.41
C LEU A 10 -1.62 12.63 -14.85
N VAL A 11 -0.76 11.83 -14.21
CA VAL A 11 -0.61 10.40 -14.52
C VAL A 11 -1.86 9.61 -14.14
N GLN A 12 -2.41 9.85 -12.94
CA GLN A 12 -3.64 9.19 -12.49
C GLN A 12 -4.80 9.44 -13.45
N GLU A 13 -5.03 10.71 -13.82
CA GLU A 13 -6.11 11.08 -14.74
C GLU A 13 -5.94 10.41 -16.12
N ALA A 14 -4.71 10.37 -16.64
CA ALA A 14 -4.41 9.72 -17.91
C ALA A 14 -4.65 8.20 -17.87
N LEU A 15 -4.31 7.53 -16.75
CA LEU A 15 -4.55 6.09 -16.56
C LEU A 15 -6.05 5.78 -16.45
N ILE A 16 -6.80 6.60 -15.71
CA ILE A 16 -8.25 6.48 -15.59
C ILE A 16 -8.92 6.64 -16.96
N LEU A 17 -8.56 7.67 -17.72
CA LEU A 17 -9.11 7.94 -19.06
C LEU A 17 -8.90 6.75 -20.02
N LYS A 18 -7.75 6.08 -19.90
CA LYS A 18 -7.40 4.91 -20.73
C LYS A 18 -7.93 3.59 -20.19
N GLY A 19 -8.59 3.58 -19.03
CA GLY A 19 -9.03 2.35 -18.37
C GLY A 19 -7.90 1.44 -17.90
N LEU A 20 -6.73 2.02 -17.61
CA LEU A 20 -5.51 1.30 -17.17
C LEU A 20 -5.23 1.46 -15.67
N GLU A 21 -6.02 2.28 -14.97
CA GLU A 21 -5.87 2.45 -13.52
C GLU A 21 -6.21 1.15 -12.78
N THR A 22 -5.51 0.89 -11.69
CA THR A 22 -5.78 -0.28 -10.85
C THR A 22 -7.21 -0.19 -10.30
N PRO A 23 -8.04 -1.26 -10.37
CA PRO A 23 -9.41 -1.25 -9.85
C PRO A 23 -9.50 -1.06 -8.34
N LEU A 24 -9.39 0.19 -7.88
CA LEU A 24 -9.49 0.56 -6.48
C LEU A 24 -10.93 0.92 -6.12
N ARG A 25 -11.38 0.44 -4.96
CA ARG A 25 -12.62 0.93 -4.34
C ARG A 25 -12.40 2.36 -3.84
N LYS A 26 -13.46 3.17 -3.79
CA LYS A 26 -13.40 4.49 -3.13
C LYS A 26 -12.89 4.28 -1.70
N THR A 27 -11.77 4.94 -1.40
CA THR A 27 -11.03 4.74 -0.16
C THR A 27 -11.93 5.05 1.05
N ASP A 28 -12.09 4.06 1.92
CA ASP A 28 -12.73 4.24 3.21
C ASP A 28 -11.77 4.96 4.18
N VAL A 29 -12.31 5.71 5.13
CA VAL A 29 -11.64 6.73 5.98
C VAL A 29 -10.62 6.12 6.97
N LEU A 30 -10.40 4.80 6.94
CA LEU A 30 -9.52 4.12 7.87
C LEU A 30 -8.04 4.52 7.67
N ARG A 31 -7.47 5.07 8.74
CA ARG A 31 -6.05 5.38 8.83
C ARG A 31 -5.18 4.14 8.57
N LYS A 32 -3.96 4.36 8.04
CA LYS A 32 -3.00 3.28 7.69
C LYS A 32 -2.68 2.36 8.87
N ASP A 33 -2.49 2.93 10.06
CA ASP A 33 -2.23 2.19 11.30
C ASP A 33 -3.38 1.23 11.65
N LYS A 34 -4.63 1.70 11.56
CA LYS A 34 -5.78 0.83 11.83
C LYS A 34 -5.93 -0.28 10.80
N ARG A 35 -5.61 -0.01 9.53
CA ARG A 35 -5.60 -1.04 8.49
C ARG A 35 -4.51 -2.09 8.76
N SER A 36 -3.31 -1.67 9.15
CA SER A 36 -2.22 -2.59 9.51
C SER A 36 -2.61 -3.49 10.69
N GLU A 37 -3.18 -2.91 11.77
CA GLU A 37 -3.67 -3.69 12.92
C GLU A 37 -4.71 -4.75 12.52
N LEU A 38 -5.69 -4.38 11.69
CA LEU A 38 -6.72 -5.30 11.22
C LEU A 38 -6.15 -6.41 10.34
N ILE A 39 -5.26 -6.07 9.40
CA ILE A 39 -4.60 -7.06 8.54
C ILE A 39 -3.78 -8.03 9.38
N ALA A 40 -3.02 -7.54 10.36
CA ALA A 40 -2.26 -8.40 11.27
C ALA A 40 -3.20 -9.36 12.02
N GLY A 41 -4.33 -8.87 12.53
CA GLY A 41 -5.36 -9.70 13.17
C GLY A 41 -5.90 -10.81 12.25
N TYR A 42 -6.20 -10.49 10.98
CA TYR A 42 -6.63 -11.49 10.00
C TYR A 42 -5.52 -12.49 9.69
N MET A 43 -4.26 -12.05 9.57
CA MET A 43 -3.13 -12.95 9.32
C MET A 43 -2.86 -13.88 10.48
N THR A 44 -3.06 -13.43 11.73
CA THR A 44 -3.05 -14.31 12.90
C THR A 44 -4.08 -15.43 12.73
N LYS A 45 -5.31 -15.12 12.30
CA LYS A 45 -6.35 -16.13 12.06
C LYS A 45 -6.01 -17.09 10.92
N VAL A 46 -5.40 -16.59 9.84
CA VAL A 46 -4.91 -17.45 8.76
C VAL A 46 -3.83 -18.41 9.27
N MET A 47 -2.89 -17.94 10.09
CA MET A 47 -1.83 -18.79 10.65
C MET A 47 -2.37 -19.84 11.64
N GLU A 48 -3.35 -19.47 12.46
CA GLU A 48 -4.08 -20.41 13.33
C GLU A 48 -4.76 -21.53 12.49
N LEU A 49 -5.40 -21.18 11.37
CA LEU A 49 -6.03 -22.16 10.46
C LEU A 49 -5.02 -23.10 9.80
N LEU A 50 -3.77 -22.65 9.62
CA LEU A 50 -2.65 -23.46 9.13
C LEU A 50 -2.00 -24.31 10.24
N GLN A 51 -2.53 -24.28 11.46
CA GLN A 51 -1.99 -24.98 12.64
C GLN A 51 -0.55 -24.58 12.99
N LEU A 52 -0.19 -23.32 12.74
CA LEU A 52 1.10 -22.76 13.12
C LEU A 52 1.09 -22.32 14.59
N ASP A 53 2.12 -22.69 15.34
CA ASP A 53 2.29 -22.27 16.74
C ASP A 53 2.82 -20.83 16.81
N LEU A 54 1.94 -19.88 17.13
CA LEU A 54 2.31 -18.47 17.27
C LEU A 54 2.98 -18.12 18.61
N THR A 55 3.15 -19.09 19.51
CA THR A 55 3.96 -18.91 20.73
C THR A 55 5.46 -18.97 20.43
N ASP A 56 5.83 -19.63 19.32
CA ASP A 56 7.17 -19.64 18.77
C ASP A 56 7.64 -18.21 18.44
N ASP A 57 8.87 -17.89 18.84
CA ASP A 57 9.44 -16.55 18.72
C ASP A 57 9.66 -16.11 17.26
N SER A 58 9.93 -17.06 16.37
CA SER A 58 10.09 -16.82 14.94
C SER A 58 8.76 -16.44 14.28
N LEU A 59 7.66 -17.06 14.74
CA LEU A 59 6.33 -16.87 14.15
C LEU A 59 5.48 -15.76 14.79
N ARG A 60 5.68 -15.47 16.08
CA ARG A 60 4.90 -14.46 16.82
C ARG A 60 4.85 -13.09 16.13
N GLY A 61 5.95 -12.68 15.48
CA GLY A 61 6.03 -11.40 14.77
C GLY A 61 5.51 -11.42 13.33
N THR A 62 5.23 -12.60 12.75
CA THR A 62 4.89 -12.75 11.33
C THR A 62 3.61 -12.02 10.93
N PRO A 63 2.49 -12.06 11.68
CA PRO A 63 1.30 -11.33 11.29
C PRO A 63 1.52 -9.83 11.14
N GLY A 64 2.30 -9.23 12.06
CA GLY A 64 2.68 -7.82 12.00
C GLY A 64 3.56 -7.50 10.79
N ARG A 65 4.57 -8.33 10.51
CA ARG A 65 5.44 -8.15 9.33
C ARG A 65 4.66 -8.22 8.03
N ILE A 66 3.71 -9.14 7.89
CA ILE A 66 2.88 -9.25 6.68
C ILE A 66 2.00 -8.00 6.52
N ALA A 67 1.40 -7.51 7.61
CA ALA A 67 0.59 -6.31 7.57
C ALA A 67 1.40 -5.06 7.17
N ASP A 68 2.61 -4.92 7.72
CA ASP A 68 3.52 -3.82 7.39
C ASP A 68 3.97 -3.89 5.93
N MET A 69 4.38 -5.06 5.46
CA MET A 69 4.74 -5.32 4.06
C MET A 69 3.61 -4.91 3.12
N PHE A 70 2.37 -5.30 3.39
CA PHE A 70 1.22 -4.94 2.55
C PHE A 70 0.91 -3.43 2.55
N ILE A 71 1.00 -2.74 3.68
CA ILE A 71 0.59 -1.35 3.78
C ILE A 71 1.69 -0.37 3.36
N ASN A 72 2.94 -0.66 3.71
CA ASN A 72 4.05 0.29 3.58
C ASN A 72 5.05 -0.09 2.49
N GLU A 73 5.06 -1.33 2.02
CA GLU A 73 6.08 -1.81 1.07
C GLU A 73 5.46 -2.19 -0.29
N VAL A 74 4.98 -3.43 -0.45
CA VAL A 74 4.70 -4.03 -1.76
C VAL A 74 3.51 -3.40 -2.47
N PHE A 75 2.55 -2.83 -1.73
CA PHE A 75 1.41 -2.11 -2.30
C PHE A 75 1.46 -0.61 -2.02
N SER A 76 2.62 -0.07 -1.65
CA SER A 76 2.81 1.37 -1.44
C SER A 76 2.45 2.20 -2.67
N GLY A 77 2.59 1.64 -3.87
CA GLY A 77 2.23 2.29 -5.14
C GLY A 77 0.72 2.53 -5.35
N LEU A 78 -0.16 1.91 -4.54
CA LEU A 78 -1.60 2.22 -4.56
C LEU A 78 -1.92 3.60 -3.99
N ASP A 79 -0.97 4.21 -3.28
CA ASP A 79 -1.08 5.56 -2.72
C ASP A 79 -0.23 6.52 -3.56
N TYR A 80 -0.89 7.36 -4.36
CA TYR A 80 -0.23 8.39 -5.18
C TYR A 80 0.55 9.43 -4.34
N ALA A 81 0.39 9.50 -3.03
CA ALA A 81 1.28 10.28 -2.17
C ALA A 81 2.73 9.74 -2.15
N ASN A 82 2.94 8.50 -2.62
CA ASN A 82 4.24 7.86 -2.81
C ASN A 82 4.78 8.00 -4.24
N PHE A 83 4.08 8.72 -5.13
CA PHE A 83 4.54 8.95 -6.50
C PHE A 83 5.90 9.66 -6.50
N PRO A 84 6.86 9.24 -7.35
CA PRO A 84 8.21 9.81 -7.36
C PRO A 84 8.18 11.29 -7.76
N LYS A 85 9.11 12.07 -7.18
CA LYS A 85 9.33 13.46 -7.61
C LYS A 85 9.98 13.45 -8.99
N ILE A 86 9.30 14.04 -9.96
CA ILE A 86 9.80 14.14 -11.33
C ILE A 86 10.70 15.37 -11.46
N THR A 87 11.85 15.19 -12.11
CA THR A 87 12.77 16.27 -12.46
C THR A 87 13.06 16.16 -13.95
N LEU A 88 12.95 17.28 -14.67
CA LEU A 88 13.22 17.37 -16.10
C LEU A 88 14.38 18.33 -16.36
N MET A 89 15.10 18.13 -17.46
CA MET A 89 16.12 19.06 -17.96
C MET A 89 15.82 19.39 -19.42
N GLU A 90 16.15 20.62 -19.85
CA GLU A 90 15.95 21.03 -21.23
C GLU A 90 16.81 20.21 -22.18
N ASN A 91 16.19 19.69 -23.25
CA ASN A 91 16.91 19.01 -24.31
C ASN A 91 17.54 20.04 -25.26
N LYS A 92 18.84 20.27 -25.10
CA LYS A 92 19.63 21.13 -26.00
C LYS A 92 20.09 20.30 -27.19
N MET A 93 19.26 20.22 -28.22
CA MET A 93 19.65 19.77 -29.56
C MET A 93 20.09 20.94 -30.43
#